data_AF-A0A395JH57-F1
#
_entry.id   AF-A0A395JH57-F1
#
_cell.length_a   1.000
_cell.length_b   1.000
_cell.length_c   1.000
_cell.angle_alpha   90.00
_cell.angle_beta   90.00
_cell.angle_gamma   90.00
#
_symmetry.space_group_name_H-M   'P 1'
#
loop_
_entity.id
_entity.type
_entity.pdbx_description
1 polymer ?
#
loop_
_entity_poly.entity_id
_entity_poly.type
_entity_poly.pdbx_seq_one_letter_code
_entity_poly.pdbx_strand_id
1 'polypeptide(L)' 'MLIEIVTPVFKCEADQSIFFSRLSGLPNYRRAANRGENIYMSLSQHPKQTALEELQMICHMWGTTFKVVEG' A
#
# COMPACT_ATOMS: atom_id res chain seq x y z
N MET A 1 3.82 8.84 8.64
CA MET A 1 2.46 8.46 8.22
C MET A 1 2.33 6.94 8.15
N LEU A 2 1.41 6.37 8.93
CA LEU A 2 1.03 4.96 8.91
C LEU A 2 -0.25 4.80 8.10
N ILE A 3 -0.26 3.81 7.21
CA ILE A 3 -1.38 3.48 6.34
C ILE A 3 -1.75 2.02 6.55
N GLU A 4 -3.05 1.76 6.61
CA GLU A 4 -3.62 0.41 6.64
C GLU A 4 -4.38 0.18 5.34
N ILE A 5 -4.01 -0.88 4.63
CA ILE A 5 -4.65 -1.31 3.38
C ILE A 5 -5.36 -2.62 3.69
N VAL A 6 -6.60 -2.76 3.23
CA VAL A 6 -7.29 -4.06 3.27
C VAL A 6 -6.53 -5.02 2.34
N THR A 7 -6.16 -6.21 2.81
CA THR A 7 -5.44 -7.18 1.98
C THR A 7 -6.31 -7.54 0.77
N PRO A 8 -5.87 -7.29 -0.47
CA PRO A 8 -6.66 -7.65 -1.65
C PRO A 8 -6.66 -9.17 -1.84
N VAL A 9 -7.63 -9.66 -2.60
CA VAL A 9 -7.68 -11.06 -3.02
C VAL A 9 -6.68 -11.26 -4.16
N PHE A 10 -5.55 -11.88 -3.86
CA PHE A 10 -4.54 -12.22 -4.86
C PHE A 10 -4.90 -13.49 -5.63
N LYS A 11 -4.74 -13.48 -6.95
CA LYS A 11 -5.01 -14.66 -7.80
C LYS A 11 -3.92 -15.72 -7.71
N CYS A 12 -2.69 -15.31 -7.41
CA CYS A 12 -1.52 -16.17 -7.28
C CYS A 12 -0.39 -15.44 -6.54
N GLU A 13 0.69 -16.16 -6.22
CA GLU A 13 1.89 -15.58 -5.59
C GLU A 13 2.54 -14.49 -6.44
N ALA A 14 2.51 -14.64 -7.78
CA ALA A 14 3.04 -13.62 -8.68
C ALA A 14 2.23 -12.32 -8.60
N ASP A 15 0.91 -12.41 -8.52
CA ASP A 15 0.02 -11.26 -8.36
C ASP A 15 0.28 -10.52 -7.04
N GLN A 16 0.43 -11.29 -5.95
CA GLN A 16 0.85 -10.76 -4.66
C GLN A 16 2.21 -10.05 -4.74
N SER A 17 3.20 -10.69 -5.37
CA SER A 17 4.54 -10.12 -5.53
C SER A 17 4.52 -8.82 -6.34
N ILE A 18 3.72 -8.74 -7.41
CA ILE A 18 3.52 -7.52 -8.19
C ILE A 18 2.92 -6.41 -7.33
N PHE A 19 1.91 -6.71 -6.50
CA PHE A 19 1.31 -5.73 -5.60
C PHE A 19 2.34 -5.15 -4.61
N PHE A 20 3.11 -6.01 -3.92
CA PHE A 20 4.14 -5.55 -2.98
C PHE A 20 5.28 -4.80 -3.67
N SER A 21 5.66 -5.21 -4.89
CA SER A 21 6.64 -4.51 -5.72
C SER A 21 6.15 -3.08 -6.03
N ARG A 22 4.88 -2.93 -6.43
CA ARG A 22 4.27 -1.61 -6.67
C ARG A 22 4.24 -0.74 -5.41
N LEU A 23 3.87 -1.31 -4.25
CA LEU A 23 3.91 -0.58 -2.98
C LEU A 23 5.33 -0.11 -2.64
N SER A 24 6.34 -0.94 -2.86
CA SER A 24 7.73 -0.60 -2.58
C SER A 24 8.31 0.47 -3.49
N GLY A 25 7.72 0.64 -4.68
CA GLY A 25 8.07 1.69 -5.64
C GLY A 25 7.48 3.06 -5.31
N LEU A 26 6.57 3.16 -4.33
CA LEU A 26 5.96 4.42 -3.97
C LEU A 26 7.00 5.42 -3.45
N PRO A 27 6.90 6.71 -3.81
CA PRO A 27 7.72 7.75 -3.22
C PRO A 27 7.61 7.71 -1.70
N ASN A 28 8.74 7.84 -1.01
CA ASN A 28 8.81 7.87 0.46
C ASN A 28 8.40 6.54 1.15
N TYR A 29 8.31 5.43 0.41
CA TYR A 29 8.13 4.11 0.98
C TYR A 29 9.24 3.76 1.97
N ARG A 30 8.86 3.19 3.12
CA ARG A 30 9.82 2.62 4.08
C ARG A 30 9.66 1.12 4.24
N ARG A 31 8.45 0.69 4.59
CA ARG A 31 8.14 -0.72 4.84
C ARG A 31 6.66 -0.97 4.68
N ALA A 32 6.32 -2.18 4.27
CA ALA A 32 5.00 -2.77 4.36
C ALA A 32 5.12 -4.12 5.07
N ALA A 33 4.18 -4.41 5.95
CA ALA A 33 4.06 -5.69 6.62
C ALA A 33 2.62 -6.18 6.49
N ASN A 34 2.46 -7.41 6.01
CA ASN A 34 1.18 -8.07 6.03
C ASN A 34 0.90 -8.58 7.46
N ARG A 35 -0.29 -8.27 7.99
CA ARG A 35 -0.79 -8.74 9.28
C ARG A 35 -2.19 -9.34 9.09
N GLY A 36 -2.26 -10.42 8.33
CA GLY A 36 -3.50 -11.17 8.08
C GLY A 36 -4.39 -10.44 7.08
N GLU A 37 -5.53 -9.94 7.56
CA GLU A 37 -6.54 -9.28 6.72
C GLU A 37 -6.12 -7.87 6.27
N ASN A 38 -5.04 -7.32 6.84
CA ASN A 38 -4.58 -5.98 6.53
C ASN A 38 -3.07 -5.93 6.26
N ILE A 39 -2.68 -4.98 5.41
CA ILE A 39 -1.30 -4.61 5.12
C ILE A 39 -1.05 -3.25 5.76
N TYR A 40 -0.05 -3.18 6.64
CA TYR A 40 0.37 -1.94 7.27
C TYR A 40 1.62 -1.43 6.59
N MET A 41 1.57 -0.21 6.06
CA MET A 41 2.71 0.43 5.43
C MET A 41 3.04 1.77 6.07
N SER A 42 4.32 2.14 6.05
CA SER A 42 4.80 3.41 6.55
C SER A 42 5.41 4.23 5.41
N LEU A 43 4.95 5.47 5.25
CA LEU A 43 5.57 6.49 4.41
C LEU A 43 6.28 7.52 5.29
N SER A 44 7.44 8.03 4.86
CA SER A 44 8.15 9.09 5.61
C SER A 44 7.32 10.37 5.69
N GLN A 45 7.55 11.16 6.75
CA GLN A 45 6.89 12.45 6.94
C GLN A 45 7.23 13.39 5.77
N HIS A 46 6.22 14.14 5.30
CA HIS A 46 6.11 14.78 3.97
C HIS A 46 5.76 13.82 2.82
N PRO A 47 4.65 13.06 2.90
CA PRO A 47 4.09 12.46 1.70
C PRO A 47 3.76 13.62 0.74
N LYS A 48 4.51 13.72 -0.37
CA LYS A 48 4.04 14.51 -1.50
C LYS A 48 2.66 13.96 -1.86
N GLN A 49 1.71 14.82 -2.15
CA GLN A 49 0.33 14.43 -2.52
C GLN A 49 0.31 13.29 -3.56
N THR A 50 1.31 13.27 -4.44
CA THR A 50 1.64 12.22 -5.41
C THR A 50 1.71 10.80 -4.83
N ALA A 51 2.26 10.57 -3.63
CA ALA A 51 2.41 9.24 -3.06
C ALA A 51 1.06 8.63 -2.64
N LEU A 52 0.13 9.47 -2.15
CA LEU A 52 -1.23 9.03 -1.81
C LEU A 52 -2.08 8.77 -3.07
N GLU A 53 -1.91 9.60 -4.11
CA GLU A 53 -2.54 9.41 -5.41
C GLU A 53 -2.08 8.10 -6.08
N GLU A 54 -0.77 7.84 -6.09
CA GLU A 54 -0.22 6.58 -6.59
C GLU A 54 -0.69 5.38 -5.78
N LEU A 55 -0.71 5.48 -4.44
CA LEU A 55 -1.25 4.43 -3.60
C LEU A 55 -2.73 4.15 -3.90
N GLN A 56 -3.52 5.20 -4.15
CA GLN A 56 -4.91 5.07 -4.52
C GLN A 56 -5.08 4.35 -5.86
N MET A 57 -4.24 4.66 -6.85
CA MET A 57 -4.23 3.92 -8.12
C MET A 57 -3.89 2.45 -7.92
N ILE A 58 -2.87 2.13 -7.11
CA ILE A 58 -2.50 0.74 -6.80
C ILE A 58 -3.68 0.02 -6.12
N CYS A 59 -4.30 0.63 -5.11
CA CYS A 59 -5.43 0.02 -4.43
C CYS A 59 -6.61 -0.23 -5.39
N HIS A 60 -6.89 0.73 -6.28
CA HIS A 60 -7.93 0.59 -7.29
C HIS A 60 -7.68 -0.57 -8.27
N MET A 61 -6.43 -0.76 -8.72
CA MET A 61 -6.05 -1.87 -9.61
C MET A 61 -6.34 -3.25 -9.02
N TRP A 62 -6.24 -3.40 -7.70
CA TRP A 62 -6.52 -4.65 -6.98
C TRP A 62 -7.90 -4.67 -6.31
N GLY A 63 -8.75 -3.66 -6.56
CA GLY A 63 -10.10 -3.58 -5.97
C GLY A 63 -10.10 -3.48 -4.45
N THR A 64 -9.06 -2.90 -3.85
CA THR A 64 -8.95 -2.70 -2.41
C THR A 64 -8.95 -1.21 -2.04
N THR A 65 -8.95 -0.92 -0.74
CA THR A 65 -8.96 0.43 -0.17
C THR A 65 -7.93 0.55 0.95
N PHE A 66 -7.56 1.79 1.27
CA PHE A 66 -6.67 2.10 2.38
C PHE A 66 -7.23 3.22 3.24
N LYS A 67 -6.75 3.31 4.48
CA LYS A 67 -6.98 4.43 5.39
C LYS A 67 -5.67 4.87 6.02
N VAL A 68 -5.55 6.18 6.28
CA VAL A 68 -4.43 6.74 7.05
C VAL A 68 -4.74 6.54 8.53
N VAL A 69 -3.88 5.82 9.24
CA VAL A 69 -4.06 5.47 10.66
C VAL A 69 -3.32 6.44 11.57
N GLU A 70 -2.20 6.99 11.10
CA GLU A 70 -1.39 7.96 11.84
C GLU A 70 -0.73 8.94 10.86
N GLY A 71 -0.96 10.24 11.03
CA GLY A 71 -0.50 11.31 10.13
C GLY A 71 0.79 11.96 10.59
#